data_AF-A0A136LY90-F1
#
_entry.id   AF-A0A136LY90-F1
#
_cell.length_a   1.000
_cell.length_b   1.000
_cell.length_c   1.000
_cell.angle_alpha   90.00
_cell.angle_beta   90.00
_cell.angle_gamma   90.00
#
_symmetry.space_group_name_H-M   'P 1'
#
loop_
_entity.id
_entity.type
_entity.pdbx_description
1 polymer ?
#
loop_
_entity_poly.entity_id
_entity_poly.type
_entity_poly.pdbx_seq_one_letter_code
_entity_poly.pdbx_strand_id
1 'polypeptide(L)'
;MDQQHFVKTKYPGYVTLVSVILLSVVSIGLLLSILLLGAAAIETSGDLVESTEARNVHDACAHEVLELVRQNINISGPGSLSIGNGSCNYDIQDISGEVGDDGGGNVISINFDDPVMSTTISDDSGNNRNFSCSATTCPTMQVAGQCNTAADFDGIDDFIEDSDGESYINGLTQFSLSMWIQSDLVGTDRGFMIGLQPNGNDDVIGLRYDDAGLYGGGDNVIKSGVTINTGSGTFVQQMESQSNVQTTAWQHIVLTWRNGDDIQLFINGVQVNPTYLDIQREGFIDGATTVLIGKGAKDTGAAGWDGRIDNFDVWDRVLTPAEIQALYTQCELNTQPNKEIQITSTVSNSVRKVRIKTLQVNPEIIVKLWEEVDAF
;
A
#
# COMPACT_ATOMS: atom_id res chain seq x y z
N MET A 1 -90.41 56.97 36.98
CA MET A 1 -89.30 57.31 36.07
C MET A 1 -88.29 58.04 36.92
N ASP A 2 -87.24 57.36 37.39
CA ASP A 2 -86.14 58.06 38.06
C ASP A 2 -84.83 57.33 37.74
N GLN A 3 -83.95 58.03 37.05
CA GLN A 3 -82.68 57.53 36.54
C GLN A 3 -81.65 57.55 37.67
N GLN A 4 -81.09 56.39 38.03
CA GLN A 4 -79.87 56.35 38.83
C GLN A 4 -78.67 56.75 37.99
N HIS A 5 -78.11 57.92 38.31
CA HIS A 5 -76.84 58.40 37.81
C HIS A 5 -75.69 57.48 38.25
N PHE A 6 -75.06 56.81 37.28
CA PHE A 6 -73.78 56.13 37.47
C PHE A 6 -72.67 57.17 37.73
N VAL A 7 -72.13 57.21 38.95
CA VAL A 7 -70.92 57.95 39.27
C VAL A 7 -69.72 57.12 38.79
N LYS A 8 -69.08 57.52 37.69
CA LYS A 8 -67.75 57.01 37.29
C LYS A 8 -66.69 57.61 38.21
N THR A 9 -66.21 56.83 39.19
CA THR A 9 -64.98 57.16 39.92
C THR A 9 -63.77 56.98 38.99
N LYS A 10 -63.08 58.09 38.68
CA LYS A 10 -61.82 58.10 37.92
C LYS A 10 -60.69 57.87 38.94
N TYR A 11 -59.97 56.75 38.87
CA TYR A 11 -58.79 56.46 39.70
C TYR A 11 -57.48 56.62 38.90
N PRO A 12 -57.01 57.86 38.62
CA PRO A 12 -55.80 58.09 37.83
C PRO A 12 -54.52 57.53 38.48
N GLY A 13 -54.51 57.33 39.81
CA GLY A 13 -53.40 56.72 40.55
C GLY A 13 -53.25 55.21 40.32
N TYR A 14 -54.34 54.49 40.02
CA TYR A 14 -54.29 53.04 39.80
C TYR A 14 -53.68 52.71 38.43
N VAL A 15 -54.05 53.47 37.40
CA VAL A 15 -53.52 53.28 36.04
C VAL A 15 -52.02 53.58 35.99
N THR A 16 -51.57 54.65 36.64
CA THR A 16 -50.14 55.00 36.73
C THR A 16 -49.33 53.97 37.50
N LEU A 17 -49.85 53.44 38.61
CA LEU A 17 -49.20 52.36 39.36
C LEU A 17 -49.04 51.08 38.52
N VAL A 18 -50.11 50.65 37.83
CA VAL A 18 -50.08 49.45 36.98
C VAL A 18 -49.12 49.63 35.80
N SER A 19 -49.07 50.81 35.18
CA SER A 19 -48.09 51.10 34.11
C SER A 19 -46.65 51.05 34.61
N VAL A 20 -46.36 51.57 35.79
CA VAL A 20 -45.02 51.51 36.40
C VAL A 20 -44.63 50.06 36.73
N ILE A 21 -45.56 49.27 37.27
CA ILE A 21 -45.33 47.85 37.54
C ILE A 21 -45.04 47.08 36.25
N LEU A 22 -45.85 47.27 35.20
CA LEU A 22 -45.63 46.61 33.91
C LEU A 22 -44.27 46.98 33.29
N LEU A 23 -43.90 48.26 33.30
CA LEU A 23 -42.60 48.72 32.82
C LEU A 23 -41.44 48.13 33.64
N SER A 24 -41.61 48.03 34.96
CA SER A 24 -40.60 47.41 35.83
C SER A 24 -40.42 45.92 35.54
N VAL A 25 -41.51 45.18 35.34
CA VAL A 25 -41.47 43.74 35.00
C VAL A 25 -40.83 43.51 33.64
N VAL A 26 -41.16 44.33 32.64
CA VAL A 26 -40.53 44.25 31.31
C VAL A 26 -39.03 44.56 31.39
N SER A 27 -38.65 45.59 32.15
CA SER A 27 -37.24 45.97 32.32
C SER A 27 -36.43 44.88 33.04
N ILE A 28 -36.99 44.27 34.08
CA ILE A 28 -36.38 43.14 34.79
C ILE A 28 -36.27 41.92 33.88
N GLY A 29 -37.30 41.63 33.08
CA GLY A 29 -37.28 40.52 32.12
C GLY A 29 -36.19 40.69 31.05
N LEU A 30 -36.03 41.91 30.52
CA LEU A 30 -34.97 42.24 29.56
C LEU A 30 -33.57 42.08 30.17
N LEU A 31 -33.35 42.60 31.38
CA LEU A 31 -32.08 42.45 32.10
C LEU A 31 -31.74 40.98 32.34
N LEU A 32 -32.71 40.17 32.79
CA LEU A 32 -32.51 38.75 33.03
C LEU A 32 -32.18 38.01 31.71
N SER A 33 -32.84 38.38 30.62
CA SER A 33 -32.58 37.79 29.30
C SER A 33 -31.17 38.09 28.81
N ILE A 34 -30.70 39.33 28.99
CA ILE A 34 -29.32 39.74 28.64
C ILE A 34 -28.30 39.00 29.50
N LEU A 35 -28.55 38.83 30.79
CA LEU A 35 -27.69 38.05 31.70
C LEU A 35 -27.59 36.58 31.27
N LEU A 36 -28.71 35.96 30.90
CA LEU A 36 -28.74 34.56 30.43
C LEU A 36 -28.00 34.39 29.09
N LEU A 37 -28.18 35.32 28.15
CA LEU A 37 -27.44 35.35 26.88
C LEU A 37 -25.94 35.53 27.11
N GLY A 38 -25.56 36.39 28.05
CA GLY A 38 -24.15 36.58 28.43
C GLY A 38 -23.52 35.31 28.99
N ALA A 39 -24.22 34.59 29.85
CA ALA A 39 -23.73 33.31 30.40
C ALA A 39 -23.53 32.25 29.31
N ALA A 40 -24.52 32.07 28.42
CA ALA A 40 -24.43 31.11 27.31
C ALA A 40 -23.29 31.46 26.33
N ALA A 41 -23.07 32.76 26.06
CA ALA A 41 -21.97 33.20 25.21
C ALA A 41 -20.59 32.92 25.85
N ILE A 42 -20.47 33.08 27.18
CA ILE A 42 -19.24 32.77 27.91
C ILE A 42 -18.96 31.26 27.89
N GLU A 43 -19.96 30.41 28.14
CA GLU A 43 -19.82 28.95 28.05
C GLU A 43 -19.36 28.52 26.65
N THR A 44 -20.06 28.99 25.61
CA THR A 44 -19.70 28.69 24.21
C THR A 44 -18.27 29.15 23.87
N SER A 45 -17.84 30.31 24.38
CA SER A 45 -16.49 30.81 24.18
C SER A 45 -15.42 29.97 24.90
N GLY A 46 -15.76 29.44 26.08
CA GLY A 46 -14.90 28.51 26.84
C GLY A 46 -14.73 27.19 26.09
N ASP A 47 -15.82 26.58 25.64
CA ASP A 47 -15.81 25.33 24.88
C ASP A 47 -14.98 25.44 23.60
N LEU A 48 -15.04 26.59 22.91
CA LEU A 48 -14.25 26.84 21.71
C LEU A 48 -12.75 26.96 22.00
N VAL A 49 -12.38 27.61 23.10
CA VAL A 49 -10.98 27.71 23.55
C VAL A 49 -10.44 26.33 23.92
N GLU A 50 -11.19 25.55 24.71
CA GLU A 50 -10.81 24.18 25.08
C GLU A 50 -10.67 23.27 23.85
N SER A 51 -11.59 23.37 22.88
CA SER A 51 -11.51 22.61 21.62
C SER A 51 -10.27 22.95 20.79
N THR A 52 -9.88 24.22 20.77
CA THR A 52 -8.67 24.69 20.07
C THR A 52 -7.40 24.23 20.76
N GLU A 53 -7.35 24.30 22.09
CA GLU A 53 -6.24 23.77 22.88
C GLU A 53 -6.09 22.26 22.71
N ALA A 54 -7.21 21.52 22.77
CA ALA A 54 -7.22 20.08 22.56
C ALA A 54 -6.69 19.68 21.18
N ARG A 55 -6.99 20.47 20.13
CA ARG A 55 -6.47 20.24 18.78
C ARG A 55 -4.98 20.52 18.69
N ASN A 56 -4.49 21.61 19.27
CA ASN A 56 -3.07 21.94 19.26
C ASN A 56 -2.23 20.89 20.00
N VAL A 57 -2.71 20.42 21.17
CA VAL A 57 -2.09 19.31 21.89
C VAL A 57 -2.12 18.04 21.06
N HIS A 58 -3.23 17.76 20.38
CA HIS A 58 -3.36 16.58 19.53
C HIS A 58 -2.34 16.54 18.39
N ASP A 59 -2.21 17.65 17.64
CA ASP A 59 -1.25 17.77 16.55
C ASP A 59 0.20 17.67 17.07
N ALA A 60 0.49 18.29 18.23
CA ALA A 60 1.80 18.19 18.87
C ALA A 60 2.11 16.77 19.37
N CYS A 61 1.14 16.05 19.93
CA CYS A 61 1.29 14.66 20.35
C CYS A 61 1.71 13.79 19.15
N ALA A 62 1.03 13.95 18.02
CA ALA A 62 1.32 13.19 16.81
C ALA A 62 2.73 13.44 16.30
N HIS A 63 3.16 14.71 16.27
CA HIS A 63 4.50 15.08 15.84
C HIS A 63 5.59 14.52 16.78
N GLU A 64 5.40 14.64 18.09
CA GLU A 64 6.39 14.17 19.08
C GLU A 64 6.54 12.64 19.05
N VAL A 65 5.44 11.90 18.88
CA VAL A 65 5.50 10.43 18.75
C VAL A 65 6.20 10.02 17.45
N LEU A 66 6.00 10.74 16.35
CA LEU A 66 6.76 10.51 15.12
C LEU A 66 8.25 10.82 15.30
N GLU A 67 8.61 11.85 16.07
CA GLU A 67 10.01 12.12 16.42
C GLU A 67 10.62 11.03 17.31
N LEU A 68 9.85 10.41 18.22
CA LEU A 68 10.32 9.23 18.97
C LEU A 68 10.64 8.06 18.04
N VAL A 69 9.75 7.80 17.07
CA VAL A 69 9.95 6.76 16.05
C VAL A 69 11.17 7.09 15.17
N ARG A 70 11.38 8.37 14.84
CA ARG A 70 12.57 8.86 14.12
C ARG A 70 13.86 8.61 14.89
N GLN A 71 13.86 8.84 16.20
CA GLN A 71 15.04 8.70 17.06
C GLN A 71 15.37 7.25 17.42
N ASN A 72 14.35 6.41 17.58
CA ASN A 72 14.50 4.99 17.87
C ASN A 72 13.51 4.16 17.04
N ILE A 73 14.01 3.69 15.91
CA ILE A 73 13.31 2.85 14.94
C ILE A 73 12.75 1.55 15.55
N ASN A 74 13.35 1.07 16.65
CA ASN A 74 12.96 -0.17 17.33
C ASN A 74 11.94 0.07 18.45
N ILE A 75 11.41 1.29 18.59
CA ILE A 75 10.37 1.58 19.57
C ILE A 75 9.09 0.83 19.23
N SER A 76 8.52 0.16 20.23
CA SER A 76 7.23 -0.54 20.14
C SER A 76 6.57 -0.61 21.52
N GLY A 77 5.27 -0.86 21.51
CA GLY A 77 4.42 -0.93 22.69
C GLY A 77 3.90 0.43 23.18
N PRO A 78 3.19 0.41 24.33
CA PRO A 78 2.50 1.58 24.84
C PRO A 78 3.45 2.55 25.54
N GLY A 79 3.13 3.84 25.49
CA GLY A 79 3.83 4.89 26.21
C GLY A 79 2.98 6.14 26.42
N SER A 80 3.57 7.15 27.07
CA SER A 80 2.89 8.41 27.31
C SER A 80 3.81 9.63 27.28
N LEU A 81 3.24 10.78 26.93
CA LEU A 81 3.88 12.08 26.85
C LEU A 81 3.00 13.12 27.55
N SER A 82 3.61 14.21 28.03
CA SER A 82 2.89 15.37 28.56
C SER A 82 3.28 16.59 27.73
N ILE A 83 2.29 17.25 27.13
CA ILE A 83 2.49 18.44 26.28
C ILE A 83 1.63 19.58 26.83
N GLY A 84 2.28 20.59 27.40
CA GLY A 84 1.59 21.72 28.02
C GLY A 84 0.69 21.27 29.19
N ASN A 85 -0.61 21.50 29.04
CA ASN A 85 -1.66 21.10 29.98
C ASN A 85 -2.34 19.75 29.62
N GLY A 86 -1.92 19.10 28.54
CA GLY A 86 -2.48 17.85 28.05
C GLY A 86 -1.58 16.63 28.22
N SER A 87 -2.19 15.46 28.15
CA SER A 87 -1.51 14.16 28.15
C SER A 87 -1.77 13.40 26.85
N CYS A 88 -0.75 12.72 26.34
CA CYS A 88 -0.84 11.82 25.19
C CYS A 88 -0.53 10.40 25.66
N ASN A 89 -1.40 9.43 25.39
CA ASN A 89 -1.06 8.00 25.46
C ASN A 89 -0.92 7.49 24.04
N TYR A 90 0.14 6.74 23.75
CA TYR A 90 0.36 6.13 22.45
C TYR A 90 0.57 4.62 22.58
N ASP A 91 0.29 3.89 21.50
CA ASP A 91 0.72 2.51 21.29
C ASP A 91 1.35 2.40 19.90
N ILE A 92 2.54 1.80 19.81
CA ILE A 92 3.30 1.66 18.57
C ILE A 92 3.44 0.17 18.28
N GLN A 93 2.92 -0.26 17.14
CA GLN A 93 2.97 -1.65 16.70
C GLN A 93 3.78 -1.77 15.42
N ASP A 94 4.61 -2.79 15.37
CA ASP A 94 5.29 -3.19 14.14
C ASP A 94 4.25 -3.84 13.22
N ILE A 95 4.16 -3.34 11.98
CA ILE A 95 3.32 -3.92 10.94
C ILE A 95 4.21 -4.42 9.80
N SER A 96 3.94 -5.64 9.34
CA SER A 96 4.42 -6.12 8.06
C SER A 96 3.65 -5.35 6.98
N GLY A 97 4.26 -4.31 6.45
CA GLY A 97 3.70 -3.55 5.34
C GLY A 97 4.71 -3.55 4.21
N GLU A 98 4.37 -4.19 3.11
CA GLU A 98 5.08 -4.00 1.85
C GLU A 98 4.95 -2.55 1.41
N VAL A 99 6.07 -1.95 1.02
CA VAL A 99 6.12 -0.60 0.44
C VAL A 99 5.70 -0.72 -1.03
N GLY A 100 4.42 -0.98 -1.28
CA GLY A 100 3.93 -1.18 -2.66
C GLY A 100 2.43 -1.02 -2.90
N ASP A 101 1.59 -1.03 -1.87
CA ASP A 101 0.13 -0.98 -2.07
C ASP A 101 -0.52 0.29 -1.53
N ASP A 102 -0.44 1.39 -2.29
CA ASP A 102 -1.24 2.62 -2.06
C ASP A 102 -2.53 2.67 -2.91
N GLY A 103 -2.83 1.62 -3.69
CA GLY A 103 -3.91 1.63 -4.69
C GLY A 103 -4.86 0.43 -4.69
N GLY A 104 -4.63 -0.58 -3.87
CA GLY A 104 -5.25 -1.90 -4.02
C GLY A 104 -4.70 -2.64 -5.24
N GLY A 105 -5.26 -3.82 -5.51
CA GLY A 105 -4.94 -4.58 -6.71
C GLY A 105 -3.77 -5.55 -6.58
N ASN A 106 -3.26 -5.80 -5.38
CA ASN A 106 -2.29 -6.88 -5.16
C ASN A 106 -2.97 -8.24 -5.46
N VAL A 107 -2.39 -8.98 -6.40
CA VAL A 107 -2.85 -10.28 -6.90
C VAL A 107 -2.09 -11.40 -6.21
N ILE A 108 -0.78 -11.29 -6.09
CA ILE A 108 0.12 -12.26 -5.44
C ILE A 108 1.22 -11.48 -4.73
N SER A 109 1.61 -11.93 -3.54
CA SER A 109 2.88 -11.56 -2.91
C SER A 109 3.52 -12.81 -2.32
N ILE A 110 4.76 -13.11 -2.72
CA ILE A 110 5.57 -14.22 -2.22
C ILE A 110 6.91 -13.68 -1.73
N ASN A 111 7.08 -13.65 -0.41
CA ASN A 111 8.30 -13.13 0.24
C ASN A 111 9.42 -14.17 0.38
N PHE A 112 9.17 -15.46 0.10
CA PHE A 112 10.16 -16.55 0.24
C PHE A 112 10.77 -16.72 1.64
N ASP A 113 10.07 -16.23 2.67
CA ASP A 113 10.45 -16.34 4.08
C ASP A 113 9.94 -17.64 4.76
N ASP A 114 9.47 -18.60 3.97
CA ASP A 114 9.01 -19.90 4.46
C ASP A 114 10.16 -20.76 5.02
N PRO A 115 9.89 -21.72 5.94
CA PRO A 115 10.93 -22.61 6.47
C PRO A 115 11.63 -23.45 5.40
N VAL A 116 12.90 -23.81 5.63
CA VAL A 116 13.80 -24.56 4.69
C VAL A 116 13.14 -25.75 3.97
N MET A 117 12.25 -26.48 4.64
CA MET A 117 11.62 -27.71 4.12
C MET A 117 10.17 -27.49 3.66
N SER A 118 9.75 -26.24 3.44
CA SER A 118 8.38 -25.95 3.05
C SER A 118 8.09 -26.43 1.63
N THR A 119 7.01 -27.18 1.45
CA THR A 119 6.48 -27.57 0.13
C THR A 119 5.25 -26.74 -0.26
N THR A 120 4.87 -25.81 0.59
CA THR A 120 3.80 -24.84 0.38
C THR A 120 4.37 -23.48 0.74
N ILE A 121 4.38 -22.59 -0.23
CA ILE A 121 5.01 -21.27 -0.13
C ILE A 121 3.88 -20.26 -0.03
N SER A 122 3.94 -19.44 1.01
CA SER A 122 2.80 -18.65 1.46
C SER A 122 2.58 -17.44 0.55
N ASP A 123 1.32 -17.19 0.17
CA ASP A 123 0.89 -15.93 -0.46
C ASP A 123 0.49 -14.91 0.61
N ASP A 124 1.30 -13.87 0.73
CA ASP A 124 1.16 -12.80 1.71
C ASP A 124 0.23 -11.67 1.24
N SER A 125 -0.30 -11.75 0.00
CA SER A 125 -1.26 -10.75 -0.50
C SER A 125 -2.63 -10.81 0.21
N GLY A 126 -2.90 -11.90 0.93
CA GLY A 126 -4.21 -12.17 1.53
C GLY A 126 -5.22 -12.83 0.60
N ASN A 127 -4.82 -13.18 -0.63
CA ASN A 127 -5.68 -13.87 -1.60
C ASN A 127 -5.63 -15.41 -1.48
N ASN A 128 -4.73 -15.95 -0.64
CA ASN A 128 -4.52 -17.39 -0.41
C ASN A 128 -4.13 -18.17 -1.69
N ARG A 129 -3.37 -17.54 -2.58
CA ARG A 129 -2.81 -18.14 -3.82
C ARG A 129 -1.44 -18.76 -3.56
N ASN A 130 -1.41 -19.68 -2.60
CA ASN A 130 -0.16 -20.31 -2.17
C ASN A 130 0.45 -21.14 -3.30
N PHE A 131 1.77 -21.06 -3.44
CA PHE A 131 2.50 -21.90 -4.38
C PHE A 131 2.88 -23.23 -3.72
N SER A 132 3.18 -24.23 -4.55
CA SER A 132 3.58 -25.55 -4.08
C SER A 132 4.70 -26.15 -4.92
N CYS A 133 5.45 -27.07 -4.33
CA CYS A 133 6.52 -27.81 -5.02
C CYS A 133 6.62 -29.23 -4.47
N SER A 134 7.33 -30.10 -5.19
CA SER A 134 7.45 -31.51 -4.83
C SER A 134 8.83 -31.86 -4.28
N ALA A 135 8.95 -31.94 -2.95
CA ALA A 135 10.11 -32.47 -2.21
C ALA A 135 11.50 -32.19 -2.81
N THR A 136 11.98 -33.03 -3.75
CA THR A 136 13.32 -32.91 -4.36
C THR A 136 13.42 -31.84 -5.45
N THR A 137 12.30 -31.28 -5.90
CA THR A 137 12.21 -30.21 -6.92
C THR A 137 11.78 -28.88 -6.30
N CYS A 138 11.93 -28.76 -4.97
CA CYS A 138 11.63 -27.54 -4.24
C CYS A 138 12.92 -26.73 -4.11
N PRO A 139 12.90 -25.42 -4.40
CA PRO A 139 14.05 -24.58 -4.13
C PRO A 139 14.38 -24.57 -2.63
N THR A 140 15.65 -24.33 -2.32
CA THR A 140 16.10 -24.23 -0.93
C THR A 140 15.67 -22.88 -0.34
N MET A 141 14.76 -22.89 0.62
CA MET A 141 14.32 -21.69 1.33
C MET A 141 15.30 -21.25 2.43
N GLN A 142 15.10 -20.03 2.96
CA GLN A 142 15.92 -19.43 4.03
C GLN A 142 17.39 -19.17 3.64
N VAL A 143 17.70 -19.02 2.35
CA VAL A 143 19.00 -18.48 1.95
C VAL A 143 19.03 -16.96 2.11
N ALA A 144 20.21 -16.36 2.17
CA ALA A 144 20.31 -14.90 2.27
C ALA A 144 19.71 -14.24 1.01
N GLY A 145 18.62 -13.49 1.22
CA GLY A 145 17.91 -12.74 0.20
C GLY A 145 18.45 -11.33 0.01
N GLN A 146 17.81 -10.59 -0.90
CA GLN A 146 17.96 -9.15 -0.95
C GLN A 146 17.16 -8.49 0.19
N CYS A 147 16.04 -9.11 0.54
CA CYS A 147 15.09 -8.72 1.56
C CYS A 147 14.98 -9.92 2.51
N ASN A 148 15.49 -9.85 3.74
CA ASN A 148 15.47 -11.01 4.66
C ASN A 148 16.04 -12.30 4.05
N THR A 149 15.18 -13.24 3.65
CA THR A 149 15.54 -14.52 3.07
C THR A 149 14.93 -14.72 1.68
N ALA A 150 15.53 -15.61 0.90
CA ALA A 150 15.13 -15.91 -0.47
C ALA A 150 15.03 -17.42 -0.71
N ALA A 151 14.55 -17.78 -1.89
CA ALA A 151 14.61 -19.13 -2.44
C ALA A 151 15.82 -19.28 -3.36
N ASP A 152 16.58 -20.36 -3.20
CA ASP A 152 17.72 -20.76 -4.05
C ASP A 152 17.29 -21.91 -4.97
N PHE A 153 17.36 -21.69 -6.28
CA PHE A 153 17.03 -22.66 -7.32
C PHE A 153 18.32 -23.24 -7.91
N ASP A 154 18.40 -24.56 -8.02
CA ASP A 154 19.65 -25.26 -8.35
C ASP A 154 19.99 -25.37 -9.85
N GLY A 155 19.14 -24.81 -10.72
CA GLY A 155 19.31 -24.88 -12.18
C GLY A 155 19.01 -26.23 -12.81
N ILE A 156 18.56 -27.23 -12.03
CA ILE A 156 18.33 -28.61 -12.47
C ILE A 156 16.85 -28.91 -12.60
N ASP A 157 16.06 -28.80 -11.53
CA ASP A 157 14.63 -29.12 -11.57
C ASP A 157 13.75 -28.35 -10.57
N ASP A 158 14.32 -27.37 -9.86
CA ASP A 158 13.58 -26.56 -8.90
C ASP A 158 12.56 -25.62 -9.55
N PHE A 159 11.33 -25.66 -9.03
CA PHE A 159 10.30 -24.66 -9.29
C PHE A 159 9.24 -24.68 -8.20
N ILE A 160 8.49 -23.58 -8.09
CA ILE A 160 7.23 -23.55 -7.34
C ILE A 160 6.09 -23.22 -8.30
N GLU A 161 4.91 -23.78 -8.05
CA GLU A 161 3.76 -23.74 -8.92
C GLU A 161 2.50 -23.34 -8.16
N ASP A 162 1.79 -22.37 -8.71
CA ASP A 162 0.36 -22.23 -8.51
C ASP A 162 -0.37 -22.81 -9.72
N SER A 163 -1.01 -23.97 -9.52
CA SER A 163 -1.67 -24.72 -10.59
C SER A 163 -2.99 -24.11 -11.05
N ASP A 164 -3.54 -23.12 -10.33
CA ASP A 164 -4.80 -22.44 -10.70
C ASP A 164 -4.59 -20.99 -11.19
N GLY A 165 -3.35 -20.69 -11.58
CA GLY A 165 -2.91 -19.37 -12.03
C GLY A 165 -3.77 -18.70 -13.09
N GLU A 166 -4.42 -19.49 -13.95
CA GLU A 166 -5.34 -18.99 -14.96
C GLU A 166 -6.53 -18.23 -14.39
N SER A 167 -6.93 -18.52 -13.14
CA SER A 167 -8.12 -17.97 -12.49
C SER A 167 -8.01 -16.47 -12.19
N TYR A 168 -6.78 -15.94 -12.12
CA TYR A 168 -6.51 -14.54 -11.81
C TYR A 168 -5.58 -13.85 -12.81
N ILE A 169 -4.83 -14.59 -13.64
CA ILE A 169 -4.05 -14.00 -14.74
C ILE A 169 -4.91 -13.74 -15.97
N ASN A 170 -5.76 -14.70 -16.37
CA ASN A 170 -6.58 -14.53 -17.57
C ASN A 170 -7.67 -13.47 -17.34
N GLY A 171 -7.88 -12.62 -18.34
CA GLY A 171 -8.84 -11.52 -18.30
C GLY A 171 -8.27 -10.20 -17.75
N LEU A 172 -7.03 -10.18 -17.24
CA LEU A 172 -6.37 -8.94 -16.87
C LEU A 172 -6.25 -8.03 -18.10
N THR A 173 -6.60 -6.75 -17.94
CA THR A 173 -6.42 -5.72 -18.99
C THR A 173 -5.18 -4.86 -18.74
N GLN A 174 -4.51 -5.08 -17.62
CA GLN A 174 -3.24 -4.48 -17.23
C GLN A 174 -2.66 -5.27 -16.07
N PHE A 175 -1.35 -5.22 -15.90
CA PHE A 175 -0.67 -5.78 -14.74
C PHE A 175 0.67 -5.11 -14.48
N SER A 176 1.19 -5.32 -13.27
CA SER A 176 2.60 -5.17 -12.95
C SER A 176 3.11 -6.42 -12.27
N LEU A 177 4.36 -6.76 -12.51
CA LEU A 177 5.03 -7.91 -11.91
C LEU A 177 6.40 -7.47 -11.44
N SER A 178 6.74 -7.80 -10.20
CA SER A 178 8.01 -7.45 -9.56
C SER A 178 8.69 -8.68 -8.99
N MET A 179 10.02 -8.73 -9.08
CA MET A 179 10.84 -9.72 -8.38
C MET A 179 12.28 -9.24 -8.22
N TRP A 180 12.94 -9.70 -7.17
CA TRP A 180 14.38 -9.69 -7.08
C TRP A 180 14.95 -11.01 -7.59
N ILE A 181 15.97 -10.93 -8.43
CA ILE A 181 16.71 -12.10 -8.93
C ILE A 181 18.21 -11.92 -8.70
N GLN A 182 18.91 -13.01 -8.42
CA GLN A 182 20.37 -13.09 -8.45
C GLN A 182 20.74 -14.37 -9.17
N SER A 183 21.34 -14.27 -10.35
CA SER A 183 21.75 -15.47 -11.09
C SER A 183 23.14 -15.95 -10.67
N ASP A 184 23.35 -17.26 -10.70
CA ASP A 184 24.68 -17.84 -10.54
C ASP A 184 25.51 -17.78 -11.84
N LEU A 185 24.85 -17.53 -12.98
CA LEU A 185 25.43 -17.55 -14.31
C LEU A 185 25.05 -16.32 -15.14
N VAL A 186 25.78 -16.10 -16.24
CA VAL A 186 25.44 -15.18 -17.32
C VAL A 186 25.61 -15.90 -18.66
N GLY A 187 25.05 -15.38 -19.75
CA GLY A 187 25.06 -16.10 -21.04
C GLY A 187 24.15 -17.31 -21.01
N THR A 188 22.97 -17.17 -20.39
CA THR A 188 22.01 -18.26 -20.23
C THR A 188 20.66 -17.93 -20.88
N ASP A 189 19.92 -18.99 -21.20
CA ASP A 189 18.53 -18.94 -21.69
C ASP A 189 17.54 -19.42 -20.62
N ARG A 190 17.73 -19.01 -19.37
CA ARG A 190 16.98 -19.50 -18.20
C ARG A 190 15.90 -18.53 -17.75
N GLY A 191 14.73 -19.05 -17.42
CA GLY A 191 13.58 -18.24 -17.02
C GLY A 191 13.34 -18.12 -15.53
N PHE A 192 12.75 -16.99 -15.16
CA PHE A 192 12.41 -16.68 -13.77
C PHE A 192 10.97 -17.08 -13.45
N MET A 193 10.06 -16.82 -14.39
CA MET A 193 8.64 -17.15 -14.26
C MET A 193 7.96 -17.34 -15.62
N ILE A 194 6.89 -18.14 -15.64
CA ILE A 194 6.00 -18.31 -16.79
C ILE A 194 4.56 -18.67 -16.40
N GLY A 195 3.58 -18.11 -17.11
CA GLY A 195 2.14 -18.34 -16.91
C GLY A 195 1.58 -19.64 -17.54
N LEU A 196 2.47 -20.53 -17.98
CA LEU A 196 2.11 -21.82 -18.60
C LEU A 196 3.24 -22.83 -18.42
N GLN A 197 2.92 -24.09 -18.65
CA GLN A 197 3.96 -25.12 -18.79
C GLN A 197 4.90 -24.78 -19.96
N PRO A 198 6.23 -24.75 -19.77
CA PRO A 198 7.18 -24.35 -20.81
C PRO A 198 7.00 -25.14 -22.11
N ASN A 199 6.80 -24.42 -23.21
CA ASN A 199 6.54 -25.00 -24.53
C ASN A 199 7.54 -24.53 -25.62
N GLY A 200 8.54 -23.74 -25.24
CA GLY A 200 9.53 -23.16 -26.12
C GLY A 200 9.18 -21.77 -26.69
N ASN A 201 7.99 -21.24 -26.42
CA ASN A 201 7.51 -19.95 -26.93
C ASN A 201 7.46 -18.92 -25.82
N ASP A 202 8.03 -17.73 -26.07
CA ASP A 202 7.99 -16.61 -25.12
C ASP A 202 6.57 -15.98 -25.13
N ASP A 203 5.60 -16.57 -24.45
CA ASP A 203 4.18 -16.19 -24.48
C ASP A 203 3.49 -16.12 -23.08
N VAL A 204 2.21 -15.76 -23.08
CA VAL A 204 1.30 -15.56 -21.91
C VAL A 204 1.70 -14.43 -20.98
N ILE A 205 2.54 -14.72 -20.00
CA ILE A 205 3.26 -13.78 -19.17
C ILE A 205 4.52 -14.57 -18.84
N GLY A 206 5.67 -14.10 -19.28
CA GLY A 206 6.93 -14.80 -19.09
C GLY A 206 8.10 -13.85 -19.03
N LEU A 207 9.09 -14.20 -18.22
CA LEU A 207 10.35 -13.47 -18.11
C LEU A 207 11.51 -14.44 -18.04
N ARG A 208 12.55 -14.16 -18.83
CA ARG A 208 13.77 -14.94 -18.81
C ARG A 208 14.99 -14.15 -19.23
N TYR A 209 16.15 -14.66 -18.84
CA TYR A 209 17.39 -14.40 -19.54
C TYR A 209 17.40 -15.06 -20.93
N ASP A 210 17.98 -14.35 -21.90
CA ASP A 210 18.20 -14.78 -23.28
C ASP A 210 19.65 -14.42 -23.67
N ASP A 211 20.47 -15.44 -23.94
CA ASP A 211 21.88 -15.29 -24.35
C ASP A 211 21.98 -14.53 -25.67
N ALA A 212 21.04 -14.78 -26.59
CA ALA A 212 20.98 -14.10 -27.88
C ALA A 212 19.54 -13.74 -28.27
N GLY A 213 19.21 -12.44 -28.17
CA GLY A 213 17.92 -11.88 -28.56
C GLY A 213 17.59 -12.20 -30.02
N LEU A 214 16.41 -12.78 -30.24
CA LEU A 214 15.99 -13.31 -31.54
C LEU A 214 15.71 -12.20 -32.56
N TYR A 215 15.05 -11.11 -32.13
CA TYR A 215 14.54 -10.09 -33.05
C TYR A 215 15.40 -8.82 -33.06
N GLY A 216 15.83 -8.37 -31.89
CA GLY A 216 16.69 -7.20 -31.71
C GLY A 216 18.17 -7.51 -31.87
N GLY A 217 18.57 -8.79 -31.80
CA GLY A 217 19.96 -9.22 -31.98
C GLY A 217 20.92 -8.80 -30.86
N GLY A 218 20.40 -8.48 -29.69
CA GLY A 218 21.20 -8.14 -28.53
C GLY A 218 21.71 -9.38 -27.80
N ASP A 219 22.96 -9.36 -27.34
CA ASP A 219 23.52 -10.42 -26.49
C ASP A 219 23.11 -10.23 -25.03
N ASN A 220 22.93 -11.31 -24.27
CA ASN A 220 22.67 -11.29 -22.83
C ASN A 220 21.52 -10.34 -22.42
N VAL A 221 20.36 -10.51 -23.06
CA VAL A 221 19.16 -9.69 -22.81
C VAL A 221 18.22 -10.36 -21.80
N ILE A 222 17.24 -9.59 -21.31
CA ILE A 222 16.01 -10.10 -20.71
C ILE A 222 14.93 -10.08 -21.79
N LYS A 223 14.19 -11.18 -21.89
CA LYS A 223 13.08 -11.33 -22.82
C LYS A 223 11.76 -11.51 -22.07
N SER A 224 10.71 -10.89 -22.59
CA SER A 224 9.34 -11.07 -22.11
C SER A 224 8.38 -11.33 -23.27
N GLY A 225 7.32 -12.07 -22.97
CA GLY A 225 6.18 -12.31 -23.83
C GLY A 225 4.88 -12.13 -23.07
N VAL A 226 3.90 -11.53 -23.74
CA VAL A 226 2.54 -11.39 -23.24
C VAL A 226 1.54 -11.90 -24.28
N THR A 227 0.66 -12.83 -23.93
CA THR A 227 -0.43 -13.29 -24.82
C THR A 227 -1.68 -12.46 -24.60
N ILE A 228 -2.21 -11.93 -25.70
CA ILE A 228 -3.31 -10.98 -25.72
C ILE A 228 -4.42 -11.54 -26.62
N ASN A 229 -5.61 -11.71 -26.05
CA ASN A 229 -6.83 -12.00 -26.80
C ASN A 229 -7.51 -10.69 -27.21
N THR A 230 -7.64 -10.49 -28.52
CA THR A 230 -8.20 -9.26 -29.12
C THR A 230 -9.68 -9.39 -29.47
N GLY A 231 -10.34 -10.50 -29.06
CA GLY A 231 -11.69 -10.89 -29.47
C GLY A 231 -11.78 -11.45 -30.91
N SER A 232 -10.83 -11.14 -31.78
CA SER A 232 -10.71 -11.67 -33.15
C SER A 232 -9.65 -12.76 -33.29
N GLY A 233 -8.80 -12.94 -32.28
CA GLY A 233 -7.75 -13.95 -32.21
C GLY A 233 -6.86 -13.74 -30.99
N THR A 234 -5.90 -14.65 -30.84
CA THR A 234 -4.90 -14.62 -29.77
C THR A 234 -3.54 -14.34 -30.41
N PHE A 235 -2.82 -13.36 -29.85
CA PHE A 235 -1.53 -12.92 -30.36
C PHE A 235 -0.54 -12.76 -29.22
N VAL A 236 0.74 -12.87 -29.52
CA VAL A 236 1.81 -12.59 -28.56
C VAL A 236 2.41 -11.23 -28.87
N GLN A 237 2.63 -10.43 -27.83
CA GLN A 237 3.48 -9.24 -27.87
C GLN A 237 4.78 -9.60 -27.13
N GLN A 238 5.93 -9.30 -27.72
CA GLN A 238 7.24 -9.66 -27.15
C GLN A 238 8.13 -8.42 -27.04
N MET A 239 9.08 -8.48 -26.11
CA MET A 239 10.11 -7.46 -25.97
C MET A 239 11.47 -8.07 -25.63
N GLU A 240 12.54 -7.41 -26.04
CA GLU A 240 13.93 -7.74 -25.68
C GLU A 240 14.61 -6.49 -25.13
N SER A 241 15.22 -6.60 -23.93
CA SER A 241 15.90 -5.48 -23.28
C SER A 241 17.14 -5.02 -24.06
N GLN A 242 17.82 -3.97 -23.57
CA GLN A 242 19.19 -3.69 -24.00
C GLN A 242 20.13 -4.88 -23.73
N SER A 243 21.21 -4.97 -24.50
CA SER A 243 22.24 -6.01 -24.38
C SER A 243 23.03 -5.93 -23.07
N ASN A 244 23.58 -7.08 -22.66
CA ASN A 244 24.49 -7.24 -21.52
C ASN A 244 23.85 -6.80 -20.19
N VAL A 245 22.57 -7.14 -20.00
CA VAL A 245 21.87 -6.93 -18.72
C VAL A 245 21.96 -8.12 -17.79
N GLN A 246 22.28 -9.33 -18.29
CA GLN A 246 22.51 -10.49 -17.42
C GLN A 246 23.69 -10.23 -16.48
N THR A 247 23.54 -10.57 -15.21
CA THR A 247 24.55 -10.36 -14.18
C THR A 247 24.37 -11.35 -13.04
N THR A 248 25.43 -11.53 -12.25
CA THR A 248 25.38 -12.32 -11.01
C THR A 248 25.15 -11.48 -9.76
N ALA A 249 24.91 -10.17 -9.92
CA ALA A 249 24.46 -9.29 -8.84
C ALA A 249 22.93 -9.36 -8.70
N TRP A 250 22.41 -8.98 -7.53
CA TRP A 250 20.96 -8.79 -7.39
C TRP A 250 20.44 -7.76 -8.40
N GLN A 251 19.32 -8.08 -9.03
CA GLN A 251 18.57 -7.20 -9.91
C GLN A 251 17.11 -7.16 -9.47
N HIS A 252 16.56 -5.97 -9.34
CA HIS A 252 15.13 -5.78 -9.20
C HIS A 252 14.50 -5.65 -10.58
N ILE A 253 13.67 -6.60 -10.95
CA ILE A 253 13.01 -6.69 -12.24
C ILE A 253 11.55 -6.32 -12.07
N VAL A 254 11.09 -5.31 -12.80
CA VAL A 254 9.66 -4.98 -12.88
C VAL A 254 9.20 -4.97 -14.32
N LEU A 255 8.13 -5.72 -14.60
CA LEU A 255 7.44 -5.75 -15.88
C LEU A 255 6.06 -5.11 -15.71
N THR A 256 5.68 -4.18 -16.58
CA THR A 256 4.33 -3.62 -16.60
C THR A 256 3.74 -3.71 -18.00
N TRP A 257 2.44 -3.96 -18.07
CA TRP A 257 1.70 -3.94 -19.32
C TRP A 257 0.28 -3.43 -19.11
N ARG A 258 -0.27 -2.78 -20.14
CA ARG A 258 -1.66 -2.34 -20.20
C ARG A 258 -2.20 -2.56 -21.60
N ASN A 259 -3.49 -2.86 -21.68
CA ASN A 259 -4.25 -2.93 -22.91
C ASN A 259 -3.97 -1.71 -23.82
N GLY A 260 -3.43 -1.99 -25.02
CA GLY A 260 -3.09 -0.98 -26.02
C GLY A 260 -1.70 -0.35 -25.89
N ASP A 261 -0.95 -0.68 -24.84
CA ASP A 261 0.40 -0.13 -24.59
C ASP A 261 1.50 -1.17 -24.91
N ASP A 262 2.75 -0.71 -24.89
CA ASP A 262 3.93 -1.57 -24.95
C ASP A 262 4.20 -2.24 -23.61
N ILE A 263 4.84 -3.42 -23.66
CA ILE A 263 5.48 -4.00 -22.48
C ILE A 263 6.60 -3.07 -22.03
N GLN A 264 6.60 -2.68 -20.74
CA GLN A 264 7.68 -1.89 -20.15
C GLN A 264 8.44 -2.74 -19.13
N LEU A 265 9.77 -2.73 -19.23
CA LEU A 265 10.67 -3.40 -18.31
C LEU A 265 11.51 -2.37 -17.56
N PHE A 266 11.67 -2.57 -16.26
CA PHE A 266 12.53 -1.79 -15.39
C PHE A 266 13.54 -2.72 -14.73
N ILE A 267 14.80 -2.27 -14.68
CA ILE A 267 15.87 -2.96 -13.96
C ILE A 267 16.40 -1.98 -12.92
N ASN A 268 16.41 -2.37 -11.65
CA ASN A 268 16.90 -1.56 -10.54
C ASN A 268 16.24 -0.17 -10.47
N GLY A 269 14.90 -0.14 -10.64
CA GLY A 269 14.10 1.09 -10.61
C GLY A 269 14.14 1.92 -11.90
N VAL A 270 14.98 1.58 -12.87
CA VAL A 270 15.18 2.35 -14.10
C VAL A 270 14.57 1.64 -15.30
N GLN A 271 13.75 2.34 -16.07
CA GLN A 271 13.18 1.82 -17.31
C GLN A 271 14.28 1.50 -18.33
N VAL A 272 14.23 0.30 -18.91
CA VAL A 272 15.20 -0.12 -19.92
C VAL A 272 14.89 0.49 -21.28
N ASN A 273 15.92 0.62 -22.12
CA ASN A 273 15.74 0.92 -23.54
C ASN A 273 15.85 -0.38 -24.35
N PRO A 274 14.74 -0.95 -24.85
CA PRO A 274 14.75 -2.28 -25.48
C PRO A 274 15.44 -2.27 -26.85
N THR A 275 16.09 -3.39 -27.21
CA THR A 275 16.54 -3.63 -28.61
C THR A 275 15.38 -4.01 -29.51
N TYR A 276 14.30 -4.55 -28.94
CA TYR A 276 13.09 -4.93 -29.68
C TYR A 276 11.82 -4.73 -28.86
N LEU A 277 10.79 -4.17 -29.52
CA LEU A 277 9.41 -4.13 -29.06
C LEU A 277 8.53 -4.58 -30.23
N ASP A 278 7.66 -5.55 -29.97
CA ASP A 278 6.62 -5.93 -30.93
C ASP A 278 5.48 -4.90 -30.94
N ILE A 279 4.62 -5.00 -31.94
CA ILE A 279 3.48 -4.09 -32.11
C ILE A 279 2.53 -4.13 -30.91
N GLN A 280 2.04 -2.94 -30.54
CA GLN A 280 0.98 -2.77 -29.55
C GLN A 280 -0.29 -3.51 -29.96
N ARG A 281 -0.98 -4.09 -28.98
CA ARG A 281 -2.24 -4.80 -29.18
C ARG A 281 -3.24 -4.44 -28.11
N GLU A 282 -4.50 -4.32 -28.54
CA GLU A 282 -5.63 -4.10 -27.64
C GLU A 282 -6.31 -5.41 -27.31
N GLY A 283 -6.54 -5.69 -26.03
CA GLY A 283 -7.17 -6.90 -25.55
C GLY A 283 -6.99 -7.13 -24.05
N PHE A 284 -7.08 -8.39 -23.65
CA PHE A 284 -6.85 -8.87 -22.30
C PHE A 284 -5.91 -10.09 -22.32
N ILE A 285 -5.26 -10.34 -21.19
CA ILE A 285 -4.37 -11.49 -21.01
C ILE A 285 -5.16 -12.79 -21.17
N ASP A 286 -4.61 -13.74 -21.91
CA ASP A 286 -5.22 -15.05 -22.14
C ASP A 286 -4.16 -16.15 -22.29
N GLY A 287 -4.57 -17.41 -22.20
CA GLY A 287 -3.71 -18.57 -22.42
C GLY A 287 -2.91 -19.02 -21.19
N ALA A 288 -3.04 -18.34 -20.04
CA ALA A 288 -2.46 -18.85 -18.81
C ALA A 288 -3.13 -20.16 -18.39
N THR A 289 -2.33 -21.04 -17.79
CA THR A 289 -2.76 -22.35 -17.28
C THR A 289 -2.20 -22.67 -15.89
N THR A 290 -1.27 -21.84 -15.40
CA THR A 290 -0.57 -21.96 -14.13
C THR A 290 0.25 -20.67 -13.93
N VAL A 291 0.86 -20.48 -12.75
CA VAL A 291 2.04 -19.63 -12.59
C VAL A 291 3.18 -20.48 -12.05
N LEU A 292 4.29 -20.52 -12.79
CA LEU A 292 5.53 -21.16 -12.39
C LEU A 292 6.57 -20.10 -12.05
N ILE A 293 7.30 -20.28 -10.95
CA ILE A 293 8.48 -19.51 -10.58
C ILE A 293 9.68 -20.46 -10.50
N GLY A 294 10.82 -20.05 -11.06
CA GLY A 294 12.00 -20.88 -11.30
C GLY A 294 12.07 -21.48 -12.71
N LYS A 295 11.12 -21.15 -13.60
CA LYS A 295 11.08 -21.61 -14.99
C LYS A 295 10.65 -20.49 -15.93
N GLY A 296 11.07 -20.58 -17.19
CA GLY A 296 10.50 -19.79 -18.29
C GLY A 296 10.29 -20.58 -19.56
N ALA A 297 9.99 -19.86 -20.64
CA ALA A 297 9.52 -20.43 -21.91
C ALA A 297 10.43 -21.51 -22.50
N LYS A 298 11.75 -21.37 -22.36
CA LYS A 298 12.75 -22.27 -22.94
C LYS A 298 13.07 -23.48 -22.06
N ASP A 299 12.58 -23.50 -20.82
CA ASP A 299 12.84 -24.52 -19.80
C ASP A 299 11.92 -25.75 -19.94
N THR A 300 11.80 -26.26 -21.16
CA THR A 300 10.91 -27.40 -21.56
C THR A 300 11.31 -28.76 -20.97
N GLY A 301 12.50 -28.84 -20.37
CA GLY A 301 13.01 -30.03 -19.70
C GLY A 301 12.99 -29.88 -18.18
N ALA A 302 13.86 -30.65 -17.52
CA ALA A 302 14.08 -30.52 -16.09
C ALA A 302 14.63 -29.12 -15.76
N ALA A 303 15.63 -28.65 -16.52
CA ALA A 303 16.36 -27.41 -16.25
C ALA A 303 15.46 -26.21 -16.00
N GLY A 304 15.95 -25.26 -15.21
CA GLY A 304 15.27 -24.02 -14.85
C GLY A 304 16.25 -22.95 -14.41
N TRP A 305 15.75 -21.99 -13.62
CA TRP A 305 16.54 -20.93 -13.01
C TRP A 305 17.65 -21.48 -12.12
N ASP A 306 18.80 -20.81 -12.14
CA ASP A 306 19.98 -21.16 -11.35
C ASP A 306 20.45 -19.90 -10.64
N GLY A 307 20.22 -19.88 -9.34
CA GLY A 307 20.37 -18.72 -8.48
C GLY A 307 19.11 -18.43 -7.66
N ARG A 308 19.00 -17.20 -7.16
CA ARG A 308 18.01 -16.82 -6.14
C ARG A 308 16.89 -15.96 -6.69
N ILE A 309 15.71 -16.13 -6.10
CA ILE A 309 14.53 -15.27 -6.31
C ILE A 309 13.99 -14.84 -4.94
N ASP A 310 13.60 -13.58 -4.85
CA ASP A 310 13.11 -12.93 -3.63
C ASP A 310 12.00 -11.92 -3.98
N ASN A 311 11.08 -11.67 -3.05
CA ASN A 311 9.89 -10.80 -3.17
C ASN A 311 9.21 -10.80 -4.56
N PHE A 312 8.48 -11.86 -4.88
CA PHE A 312 7.69 -11.95 -6.12
C PHE A 312 6.28 -11.39 -5.91
N ASP A 313 5.95 -10.33 -6.64
CA ASP A 313 4.67 -9.63 -6.50
C ASP A 313 3.99 -9.45 -7.86
N VAL A 314 2.66 -9.52 -7.87
CA VAL A 314 1.82 -9.22 -9.05
C VAL A 314 0.71 -8.27 -8.65
N TRP A 315 0.44 -7.26 -9.48
CA TRP A 315 -0.70 -6.36 -9.33
C TRP A 315 -1.58 -6.36 -10.59
N ASP A 316 -2.89 -6.18 -10.43
CA ASP A 316 -3.88 -6.01 -11.52
C ASP A 316 -3.94 -4.56 -12.05
N ARG A 317 -2.89 -3.80 -11.79
CA ARG A 317 -2.69 -2.40 -12.20
C ARG A 317 -1.27 -2.14 -12.64
N VAL A 318 -1.08 -1.06 -13.37
CA VAL A 318 0.26 -0.54 -13.70
C VAL A 318 0.80 0.28 -12.53
N LEU A 319 1.95 -0.11 -12.01
CA LEU A 319 2.71 0.66 -11.03
C LEU A 319 3.31 1.90 -11.71
N THR A 320 3.32 3.00 -10.98
CA THR A 320 3.99 4.23 -11.40
C THR A 320 5.51 4.11 -11.22
N PRO A 321 6.32 4.90 -11.95
CA PRO A 321 7.76 4.92 -11.75
C PRO A 321 8.20 5.21 -10.30
N ALA A 322 7.41 5.98 -9.54
CA ALA A 322 7.69 6.27 -8.14
C ALA A 322 7.49 5.04 -7.25
N GLU A 323 6.43 4.26 -7.48
CA GLU A 323 6.19 2.99 -6.77
C GLU A 323 7.28 1.96 -7.11
N ILE A 324 7.67 1.87 -8.38
CA ILE A 324 8.76 0.98 -8.84
C ILE A 324 10.09 1.35 -8.17
N GLN A 325 10.39 2.64 -8.07
CA GLN A 325 11.57 3.12 -7.37
C GLN A 325 11.50 2.82 -5.87
N ALA A 326 10.32 2.96 -5.25
CA ALA A 326 10.11 2.63 -3.85
C ALA A 326 10.38 1.14 -3.57
N LEU A 327 9.81 0.24 -4.39
CA LEU A 327 10.06 -1.22 -4.35
C LEU A 327 11.55 -1.55 -4.49
N TYR A 328 12.26 -0.90 -5.43
CA TYR A 328 13.70 -1.12 -5.61
C TYR A 328 14.51 -0.73 -4.37
N THR A 329 14.18 0.39 -3.72
CA THR A 329 14.89 0.80 -2.52
C THR A 329 14.38 0.11 -1.27
N GLN A 330 13.24 -0.61 -1.34
CA GLN A 330 12.55 -1.08 -0.15
C GLN A 330 13.46 -1.94 0.71
N CYS A 331 14.32 -2.79 0.13
CA CYS A 331 15.18 -3.72 0.87
C CYS A 331 16.50 -3.12 1.33
N GLU A 332 16.90 -1.99 0.75
CA GLU A 332 17.94 -1.13 1.35
C GLU A 332 17.40 -0.35 2.57
N LEU A 333 16.07 -0.18 2.62
CA LEU A 333 15.31 0.45 3.71
C LEU A 333 14.76 -0.57 4.74
N ASN A 334 14.63 -1.85 4.36
CA ASN A 334 13.99 -2.94 5.12
C ASN A 334 14.92 -3.56 6.19
N THR A 335 15.65 -2.72 6.91
CA THR A 335 16.13 -3.11 8.26
C THR A 335 15.14 -2.71 9.35
N GLN A 336 13.97 -2.17 9.00
CA GLN A 336 13.07 -1.52 9.96
C GLN A 336 11.59 -1.83 9.66
N PRO A 337 10.83 -2.32 10.65
CA PRO A 337 9.40 -2.58 10.48
C PRO A 337 8.63 -1.27 10.28
N ASN A 338 7.61 -1.33 9.42
CA ASN A 338 6.60 -0.28 9.34
C ASN A 338 5.85 -0.17 10.67
N LYS A 339 5.28 1.00 10.96
CA LYS A 339 4.65 1.28 12.25
C LYS A 339 3.17 1.63 12.07
N GLU A 340 2.31 0.99 12.86
CA GLU A 340 1.00 1.54 13.21
C GLU A 340 1.12 2.25 14.57
N ILE A 341 0.71 3.51 14.61
CA ILE A 341 0.80 4.37 15.78
C ILE A 341 -0.60 4.83 16.12
N GLN A 342 -1.06 4.52 17.33
CA GLN A 342 -2.36 4.93 17.86
C GLN A 342 -2.15 5.93 18.99
N ILE A 343 -2.70 7.14 18.89
CA ILE A 343 -2.42 8.22 19.85
C ILE A 343 -3.73 8.77 20.41
N THR A 344 -3.94 8.64 21.72
CA THR A 344 -5.02 9.31 22.47
C THR A 344 -4.48 10.58 23.12
N SER A 345 -4.99 11.75 22.73
CA SER A 345 -4.69 13.03 23.36
C SER A 345 -5.83 13.44 24.27
N THR A 346 -5.54 13.91 25.49
CA THR A 346 -6.53 14.37 26.47
C THR A 346 -6.13 15.73 27.02
N VAL A 347 -7.04 16.69 26.94
CA VAL A 347 -6.93 18.03 27.57
C VAL A 347 -8.22 18.28 28.32
N SER A 348 -8.16 18.42 29.65
CA SER A 348 -9.35 18.53 30.51
C SER A 348 -10.33 17.38 30.24
N ASN A 349 -11.52 17.66 29.68
CA ASN A 349 -12.54 16.66 29.33
C ASN A 349 -12.57 16.31 27.83
N SER A 350 -11.71 16.93 27.01
CA SER A 350 -11.67 16.72 25.56
C SER A 350 -10.68 15.61 25.22
N VAL A 351 -11.13 14.61 24.46
CA VAL A 351 -10.32 13.48 23.98
C VAL A 351 -10.31 13.47 22.46
N ARG A 352 -9.13 13.33 21.86
CA ARG A 352 -8.91 13.13 20.41
C ARG A 352 -8.05 11.91 20.17
N LYS A 353 -8.24 11.25 19.04
CA LYS A 353 -7.54 10.01 18.69
C LYS A 353 -7.12 10.05 17.23
N VAL A 354 -5.88 9.68 16.95
CA VAL A 354 -5.33 9.56 15.59
C VAL A 354 -4.66 8.22 15.39
N ARG A 355 -4.91 7.59 14.24
CA ARG A 355 -4.18 6.42 13.75
C ARG A 355 -3.25 6.87 12.63
N ILE A 356 -1.97 6.54 12.76
CA ILE A 356 -0.93 6.82 11.77
C ILE A 356 -0.32 5.50 11.32
N LYS A 357 -0.18 5.29 10.00
CA LYS A 357 0.60 4.16 9.46
C LYS A 357 1.78 4.69 8.68
N THR A 358 2.98 4.16 8.89
CA THR A 358 4.18 4.52 8.13
C THR A 358 4.46 3.49 7.03
N LEU A 359 5.02 3.95 5.91
CA LEU A 359 5.62 3.12 4.86
C LEU A 359 7.15 3.03 4.97
N GLN A 360 7.75 3.99 5.67
CA GLN A 360 9.18 4.09 5.86
C GLN A 360 9.43 4.95 7.10
N VAL A 361 10.47 4.65 7.88
CA VAL A 361 10.88 5.45 9.05
C VAL A 361 12.23 6.16 8.82
N ASN A 362 13.12 5.57 8.02
CA ASN A 362 14.48 6.04 7.76
C ASN A 362 14.79 5.88 6.26
N PRO A 363 15.46 6.83 5.56
CA PRO A 363 16.06 8.09 6.04
C PRO A 363 15.06 9.19 6.41
N GLU A 364 13.81 9.04 5.98
CA GLU A 364 12.71 9.96 6.26
C GLU A 364 11.45 9.17 6.57
N ILE A 365 10.59 9.71 7.44
CA ILE A 365 9.30 9.10 7.75
C ILE A 365 8.33 9.38 6.60
N ILE A 366 7.88 8.32 5.94
CA ILE A 366 6.80 8.39 4.94
C ILE A 366 5.52 7.88 5.61
N VAL A 367 4.52 8.76 5.72
CA VAL A 367 3.21 8.43 6.30
C VAL A 367 2.28 7.91 5.19
N LYS A 368 1.80 6.67 5.34
CA LYS A 368 0.77 6.06 4.47
C LYS A 368 -0.62 6.62 4.77
N LEU A 369 -0.91 6.73 6.06
CA LEU A 369 -2.25 7.01 6.58
C LEU A 369 -2.12 7.94 7.77
N TRP A 370 -2.99 8.95 7.80
CA TRP A 370 -3.21 9.83 8.94
C TRP A 370 -4.70 10.08 9.08
N GLU A 371 -5.33 9.48 10.09
CA GLU A 371 -6.78 9.48 10.25
C GLU A 371 -7.18 9.79 11.70
N GLU A 372 -8.03 10.80 11.92
CA GLU A 372 -8.73 10.98 13.21
C GLU A 372 -9.85 9.93 13.32
N VAL A 373 -9.90 9.22 14.44
CA VAL A 373 -10.85 8.10 14.66
C VAL A 373 -11.62 8.28 15.97
N ASP A 374 -12.86 7.80 16.04
CA ASP A 374 -13.62 7.81 17.31
C ASP A 374 -13.12 6.72 18.28
N ALA A 375 -12.60 5.62 17.74
CA ALA A 375 -12.05 4.47 18.45
C ALA A 375 -10.91 3.81 17.66
N PHE A 376 -10.01 3.14 18.38
CA PHE A 376 -8.89 2.40 17.79
C PHE A 376 -9.24 0.95 17.49
#